data_AF-A0A6G8PX50-F1
#
_entry.id   AF-A0A6G8PX50-F1
#
_cell.length_a   1.000
_cell.length_b   1.000
_cell.length_c   1.000
_cell.angle_alpha   90.00
_cell.angle_beta   90.00
_cell.angle_gamma   90.00
#
_symmetry.space_group_name_H-M   'P 1'
#
loop_
_entity.id
_entity.type
_entity.pdbx_description
1 polymer ?
#
loop_
_entity_poly.entity_id
_entity_poly.type
_entity_poly.pdbx_seq_one_letter_code
_entity_poly.pdbx_strand_id
1 'polypeptide(L)'
;MVGGASIVRAAVLVGVAAVLEAALSPLLTFGWVGPRFAIIGILVATSGQRDLQALLLGFFGGILTDALAAGTGIFGVGALGGLAAAAISMRASGRKGDSRAILALCTVVAVAVYDLVGLVALSLAGAGGPSFLAYAFGGILPDALLNGVLAYLVGAWLFKIVTKDGGKAA
;
A
#
# COMPACT_ATOMS: atom_id res chain seq x y z
N MET A 1 22.97 0.15 -7.91
CA MET A 1 22.82 0.17 -6.44
C MET A 1 22.42 1.59 -6.07
N VAL A 2 21.17 1.83 -5.69
CA VAL A 2 20.69 3.17 -5.31
C VAL A 2 21.07 3.41 -3.86
N GLY A 3 21.70 4.55 -3.57
CA GLY A 3 22.05 4.97 -2.21
C GLY A 3 20.81 4.96 -1.31
N GLY A 4 20.99 4.59 -0.03
CA GLY A 4 19.89 4.42 0.91
C GLY A 4 18.97 5.64 0.89
N ALA A 5 17.71 5.43 0.49
CA ALA A 5 16.72 6.49 0.51
C ALA A 5 16.59 7.01 1.95
N SER A 6 16.65 8.32 2.15
CA SER A 6 16.50 8.91 3.49
C SER A 6 15.19 8.43 4.13
N ILE A 7 15.29 7.84 5.33
CA ILE A 7 14.15 7.36 6.11
C ILE A 7 13.12 8.47 6.32
N VAL A 8 13.58 9.71 6.53
CA VAL A 8 12.71 10.89 6.68
C VAL A 8 11.84 11.08 5.45
N ARG A 9 12.39 10.93 4.24
CA ARG A 9 11.62 11.08 3.00
C ARG A 9 10.64 9.94 2.80
N ALA A 10 11.06 8.72 3.13
CA ALA A 10 10.19 7.55 3.08
C ALA A 10 9.01 7.73 4.05
N ALA A 11 9.25 8.22 5.27
CA ALA A 11 8.22 8.56 6.25
C ALA A 11 7.29 9.68 5.79
N VAL A 12 7.83 10.77 5.22
CA VAL A 12 7.01 11.85 4.65
C VAL A 12 6.15 11.34 3.50
N LEU A 13 6.69 10.49 2.62
CA LEU A 13 5.94 9.92 1.51
C LEU A 13 4.78 9.04 2.00
N VAL A 14 5.02 8.19 3.01
CA VAL A 14 3.98 7.39 3.65
C VAL A 14 2.93 8.28 4.32
N GLY A 15 3.36 9.33 5.02
CA GLY A 15 2.45 10.28 5.67
C GLY A 15 1.56 11.02 4.67
N VAL A 16 2.14 11.53 3.58
CA VAL A 16 1.39 12.17 2.50
C VAL A 16 0.42 11.18 1.84
N ALA A 17 0.85 9.95 1.59
CA ALA A 17 0.00 8.91 1.02
C ALA A 17 -1.20 8.57 1.92
N ALA A 18 -0.98 8.47 3.23
CA ALA A 18 -2.05 8.23 4.21
C ALA A 18 -3.04 9.40 4.29
N VAL A 19 -2.54 10.64 4.26
CA VAL A 19 -3.40 11.84 4.23
C VAL A 19 -4.20 11.92 2.92
N LEU A 20 -3.56 11.61 1.78
CA LEU A 20 -4.24 11.57 0.48
C LEU A 20 -5.34 10.49 0.48
N GLU A 21 -5.08 9.31 1.04
CA GLU A 21 -6.10 8.29 1.21
C GLU A 21 -7.25 8.78 2.08
N ALA A 22 -6.98 9.33 3.26
CA ALA A 22 -8.03 9.83 4.14
C ALA A 22 -8.87 10.96 3.50
N ALA A 23 -8.25 11.85 2.71
CA ALA A 23 -8.93 12.98 2.09
C ALA A 23 -9.69 12.59 0.80
N LEU A 24 -9.12 11.72 -0.02
CA LEU A 24 -9.65 11.42 -1.36
C LEU A 24 -10.46 10.13 -1.41
N SER A 25 -10.17 9.16 -0.54
CA SER A 25 -10.91 7.88 -0.51
C SER A 25 -12.42 8.08 -0.34
N PRO A 26 -12.93 8.96 0.54
CA PRO A 26 -14.37 9.20 0.66
C PRO A 26 -15.03 9.74 -0.63
N LEU A 27 -14.25 10.42 -1.49
CA LEU A 27 -14.72 11.02 -2.74
C LEU A 27 -14.58 10.08 -3.95
N LEU A 28 -13.68 9.09 -3.86
CA LEU A 28 -13.29 8.20 -4.95
C LEU A 28 -13.65 6.73 -4.69
N THR A 29 -14.38 6.45 -3.61
CA THR A 29 -14.85 5.09 -3.30
C THR A 29 -16.12 4.78 -4.11
N PHE A 30 -16.07 3.68 -4.86
CA PHE A 30 -17.17 3.13 -5.63
C PHE A 30 -17.63 1.82 -4.97
N GLY A 31 -18.51 1.91 -3.99
CA GLY A 31 -18.97 0.74 -3.23
C GLY A 31 -17.87 0.15 -2.36
N TRP A 32 -17.38 -1.05 -2.72
CA TRP A 32 -16.29 -1.74 -2.01
C TRP A 32 -14.90 -1.44 -2.56
N VAL A 33 -14.82 -0.69 -3.66
CA VAL A 33 -13.59 -0.43 -4.41
C VAL A 33 -13.17 1.01 -4.20
N GLY A 34 -11.90 1.26 -3.88
CA GLY A 34 -11.41 2.60 -3.61
C GLY A 34 -9.90 2.72 -3.77
N PRO A 35 -9.38 3.93 -4.02
CA PRO A 35 -7.95 4.11 -4.19
C PRO A 35 -7.21 3.91 -2.85
N ARG A 36 -6.25 3.00 -2.85
CA ARG A 36 -5.38 2.64 -1.72
C ARG A 36 -4.02 3.34 -1.84
N PHE A 37 -4.05 4.67 -1.75
CA PHE A 37 -2.83 5.49 -1.88
C PHE A 37 -1.79 5.15 -0.81
N ALA A 38 -2.19 4.85 0.42
CA ALA A 38 -1.30 4.49 1.51
C ALA A 38 -0.53 3.20 1.22
N ILE A 39 -1.18 2.16 0.70
CA ILE A 39 -0.51 0.90 0.32
C ILE A 39 0.51 1.15 -0.78
N ILE A 40 0.14 1.90 -1.83
CA ILE A 40 1.05 2.25 -2.93
C ILE A 40 2.25 3.06 -2.38
N GLY A 41 1.98 4.03 -1.51
CA GLY A 41 3.00 4.84 -0.86
C GLY A 41 3.97 4.01 -0.02
N ILE A 42 3.46 3.07 0.78
CA ILE A 42 4.27 2.15 1.57
C ILE A 42 5.15 1.28 0.67
N LEU A 43 4.60 0.69 -0.39
CA LEU A 43 5.37 -0.14 -1.33
C LEU A 43 6.56 0.62 -1.93
N VAL A 44 6.32 1.86 -2.37
CA VAL A 44 7.35 2.73 -2.94
C VAL A 44 8.35 3.19 -1.89
N ALA A 45 7.89 3.58 -0.71
CA ALA A 45 8.76 4.06 0.38
C ALA A 45 9.71 2.96 0.85
N THR A 46 9.23 1.71 0.88
CA THR A 46 9.96 0.55 1.40
C THR A 46 10.86 -0.13 0.37
N SER A 47 10.69 0.12 -0.93
CA SER A 47 11.49 -0.52 -1.98
C SER A 47 12.99 -0.21 -1.90
N GLY A 48 13.35 0.93 -1.27
CA GLY A 48 14.73 1.36 -1.06
C GLY A 48 15.26 1.17 0.36
N GLN A 49 14.47 0.61 1.28
CA GLN A 49 14.82 0.44 2.69
C GLN A 49 15.27 -1.00 2.98
N ARG A 50 16.03 -1.20 4.06
CA ARG A 50 16.55 -2.52 4.46
C ARG A 50 15.84 -3.05 5.71
N ASP A 51 15.67 -4.36 5.72
CA ASP A 51 15.33 -5.18 6.89
C ASP A 51 14.18 -4.61 7.74
N LEU A 52 14.46 -4.37 9.02
CA LEU A 52 13.47 -3.95 10.00
C LEU A 52 12.90 -2.54 9.73
N GLN A 53 13.67 -1.64 9.11
CA GLN A 53 13.20 -0.28 8.84
C GLN A 53 12.03 -0.25 7.86
N ALA A 54 12.09 -1.10 6.83
CA ALA A 54 11.00 -1.25 5.87
C ALA A 54 9.73 -1.78 6.56
N LEU A 55 9.88 -2.81 7.39
CA LEU A 55 8.76 -3.41 8.14
C LEU A 55 8.14 -2.42 9.12
N LEU A 56 8.97 -1.71 9.90
CA LEU A 56 8.49 -0.69 10.85
C LEU A 56 7.79 0.45 10.12
N LEU A 57 8.36 0.93 9.02
CA LEU A 57 7.75 1.99 8.22
C LEU A 57 6.40 1.58 7.66
N GLY A 58 6.28 0.34 7.14
CA GLY A 58 5.01 -0.19 6.67
C GLY A 58 3.98 -0.36 7.78
N PHE A 59 4.40 -0.94 8.91
CA PHE A 59 3.54 -1.15 10.08
C PHE A 59 3.00 0.17 10.65
N PHE A 60 3.88 1.15 10.91
CA PHE A 60 3.47 2.45 11.43
C PHE A 60 2.71 3.29 10.38
N GLY A 61 3.05 3.17 9.09
CA GLY A 61 2.26 3.76 8.01
C GLY A 61 0.83 3.20 7.97
N GLY A 62 0.71 1.91 8.21
CA GLY A 62 -0.58 1.23 8.38
C GLY A 62 -1.36 1.76 9.58
N ILE A 63 -0.72 1.90 10.74
CA ILE A 63 -1.34 2.49 11.95
C ILE A 63 -1.81 3.93 11.67
N LEU A 64 -1.00 4.72 10.96
CA LEU A 64 -1.38 6.08 10.60
C LEU A 64 -2.64 6.09 9.72
N THR A 65 -2.75 5.13 8.80
CA THR A 65 -3.93 4.98 7.95
C THR A 65 -5.16 4.61 8.78
N ASP A 66 -5.04 3.67 9.72
CA ASP A 66 -6.13 3.31 10.64
C ASP A 66 -6.55 4.49 11.53
N ALA A 67 -5.60 5.32 11.96
CA ALA A 67 -5.88 6.49 12.79
C ALA A 67 -6.57 7.63 12.01
N LEU A 68 -6.25 7.78 10.72
CA LEU A 68 -6.82 8.81 9.84
C LEU A 68 -8.14 8.37 9.19
N ALA A 69 -8.38 7.06 9.07
CA ALA A 69 -9.64 6.50 8.63
C ALA A 69 -10.72 6.78 9.70
N ALA A 70 -11.38 7.92 9.60
CA ALA A 70 -12.35 8.45 10.56
C ALA A 70 -13.55 7.51 10.80
N GLY A 71 -13.36 6.46 11.62
CA GLY A 71 -14.40 5.59 12.16
C GLY A 71 -14.96 4.53 11.20
N THR A 72 -14.35 4.30 10.03
CA THR A 72 -14.89 3.40 8.99
C THR A 72 -14.25 2.01 8.95
N GLY A 73 -13.24 1.72 9.79
CA GLY A 73 -12.49 0.47 9.75
C GLY A 73 -12.10 -0.07 11.13
N ILE A 74 -11.69 -1.35 11.15
CA ILE A 74 -11.15 -2.00 12.35
C ILE A 74 -9.69 -1.59 12.51
N PHE A 75 -9.36 -0.99 13.65
CA PHE A 75 -7.99 -0.64 13.99
C PHE A 75 -7.08 -1.87 14.01
N GLY A 76 -5.96 -1.81 13.29
CA GLY A 76 -5.01 -2.92 13.12
C GLY A 76 -5.04 -3.53 11.72
N VAL A 77 -6.11 -3.34 10.92
CA VAL A 77 -6.17 -3.81 9.53
C VAL A 77 -5.13 -3.07 8.68
N GLY A 78 -5.06 -1.74 8.81
CA GLY A 78 -4.02 -0.92 8.20
C GLY A 78 -2.64 -1.34 8.66
N ALA A 79 -2.43 -1.53 9.96
CA ALA A 79 -1.13 -1.96 10.50
C ALA A 79 -0.63 -3.28 9.86
N LEU A 80 -1.50 -4.29 9.79
CA LEU A 80 -1.18 -5.59 9.19
C LEU A 80 -1.02 -5.50 7.66
N GLY A 81 -1.88 -4.75 6.97
CA GLY A 81 -1.77 -4.55 5.53
C GLY A 81 -0.53 -3.76 5.13
N GLY A 82 -0.16 -2.74 5.90
CA GLY A 82 1.08 -1.97 5.72
C GLY A 82 2.33 -2.81 5.98
N LEU A 83 2.31 -3.67 7.00
CA LEU A 83 3.38 -4.63 7.24
C LEU A 83 3.51 -5.65 6.10
N ALA A 84 2.39 -6.17 5.59
CA ALA A 84 2.39 -7.08 4.44
C ALA A 84 2.91 -6.39 3.18
N ALA A 85 2.48 -5.16 2.91
CA ALA A 85 2.97 -4.36 1.80
C ALA A 85 4.50 -4.18 1.87
N ALA A 86 5.03 -3.78 3.04
CA ALA A 86 6.47 -3.67 3.23
C ALA A 86 7.20 -4.99 2.97
N ALA A 87 6.69 -6.11 3.51
CA ALA A 87 7.28 -7.43 3.31
C ALA A 87 7.29 -7.84 1.82
N ILE A 88 6.20 -7.58 1.10
CA ILE A 88 6.09 -7.84 -0.34
C ILE A 88 7.10 -6.99 -1.11
N SER A 89 7.20 -5.69 -0.80
CA SER A 89 8.14 -4.78 -1.45
C SER A 89 9.58 -5.25 -1.26
N MET A 90 9.98 -5.60 -0.03
CA MET A 90 11.31 -6.12 0.28
C MET A 90 11.64 -7.39 -0.53
N ARG A 91 10.66 -8.27 -0.75
CA ARG A 91 10.85 -9.51 -1.54
C ARG A 91 10.92 -9.24 -3.05
N ALA A 92 10.31 -8.15 -3.50
CA ALA A 92 10.37 -7.70 -4.89
C ALA A 92 11.65 -6.89 -5.18
N SER A 93 12.25 -6.27 -4.16
CA SER A 93 13.50 -5.53 -4.27
C SER A 93 14.63 -6.41 -4.80
N GLY A 94 15.26 -5.96 -5.89
CA GLY A 94 16.36 -6.69 -6.55
C GLY A 94 15.94 -7.62 -7.69
N ARG A 95 14.64 -7.77 -7.97
CA ARG A 95 14.19 -8.47 -9.18
C ARG A 95 14.49 -7.65 -10.44
N LYS A 96 15.01 -8.31 -11.48
CA LYS A 96 15.23 -7.72 -12.79
C LYS A 96 13.89 -7.68 -13.55
N GLY A 97 13.50 -6.51 -14.06
CA GLY A 97 12.27 -6.33 -14.83
C GLY A 97 11.82 -4.88 -14.87
N ASP A 98 10.70 -4.61 -15.54
CA ASP A 98 10.07 -3.29 -15.54
C ASP A 98 9.59 -2.94 -14.12
N SER A 99 10.22 -1.94 -13.52
CA SER A 99 9.91 -1.49 -12.15
C SER A 99 8.45 -1.08 -11.99
N ARG A 100 7.79 -0.60 -13.06
CA ARG A 100 6.37 -0.23 -13.02
C ARG A 100 5.48 -1.47 -12.93
N ALA A 101 5.76 -2.48 -13.75
CA ALA A 101 5.03 -3.75 -13.73
C ALA A 101 5.22 -4.49 -12.40
N ILE A 102 6.43 -4.47 -11.85
CA ILE A 102 6.72 -5.06 -10.53
C ILE A 102 5.94 -4.33 -9.44
N LEU A 103 5.95 -2.98 -9.43
CA LEU A 103 5.19 -2.20 -8.46
C LEU A 103 3.68 -2.47 -8.57
N ALA A 104 3.15 -2.51 -9.80
CA ALA A 104 1.75 -2.82 -10.06
C ALA A 104 1.36 -4.18 -9.50
N LEU A 105 2.15 -5.23 -9.79
CA LEU A 105 1.89 -6.57 -9.27
C LEU A 105 1.98 -6.62 -7.74
N CYS A 106 2.97 -5.97 -7.14
CA CYS A 106 3.09 -5.88 -5.68
C CYS A 106 1.88 -5.16 -5.07
N THR A 107 1.36 -4.13 -5.75
CA THR A 107 0.17 -3.40 -5.32
C THR A 107 -1.07 -4.28 -5.37
N VAL A 108 -1.29 -5.03 -6.46
CA VAL A 108 -2.40 -5.98 -6.58
C VAL A 108 -2.37 -6.97 -5.40
N VAL A 109 -1.21 -7.57 -5.12
CA VAL A 109 -1.09 -8.55 -4.04
C VAL A 109 -1.27 -7.89 -2.66
N ALA A 110 -0.69 -6.72 -2.43
CA ALA A 110 -0.77 -6.04 -1.13
C ALA A 110 -2.20 -5.57 -0.82
N VAL A 111 -2.92 -5.04 -1.81
CA VAL A 111 -4.33 -4.62 -1.66
C VAL A 111 -5.21 -5.84 -1.40
N ALA A 112 -5.02 -6.93 -2.15
CA ALA A 112 -5.76 -8.16 -1.91
C ALA A 112 -5.53 -8.72 -0.49
N VAL A 113 -4.30 -8.66 0.01
CA VAL A 113 -3.99 -9.04 1.40
C VAL A 113 -4.67 -8.11 2.40
N TYR A 114 -4.63 -6.79 2.17
CA TYR A 114 -5.30 -5.81 3.02
C TYR A 114 -6.81 -6.09 3.12
N ASP A 115 -7.49 -6.33 2.00
CA ASP A 115 -8.93 -6.61 2.01
C ASP A 115 -9.26 -7.94 2.68
N LEU A 116 -8.43 -8.98 2.48
CA LEU A 116 -8.59 -10.26 3.18
C LEU A 116 -8.41 -10.11 4.69
N VAL A 117 -7.42 -9.34 5.12
CA VAL A 117 -7.21 -9.02 6.54
C VAL A 117 -8.44 -8.27 7.09
N GLY A 118 -8.99 -7.32 6.34
CA GLY A 118 -10.22 -6.61 6.69
C GLY A 118 -11.41 -7.55 6.86
N LEU A 119 -11.62 -8.47 5.92
CA LEU A 119 -12.73 -9.45 5.99
C LEU A 119 -12.58 -10.40 7.19
N VAL A 120 -11.36 -10.88 7.45
CA VAL A 120 -11.09 -11.73 8.63
C VAL A 120 -11.31 -10.93 9.91
N ALA A 121 -10.85 -9.68 9.97
CA ALA A 121 -11.05 -8.82 11.13
C ALA A 121 -12.54 -8.58 11.41
N LEU A 122 -13.36 -8.31 10.38
CA LEU A 122 -14.82 -8.16 10.51
C LEU A 122 -15.48 -9.43 11.04
N SER A 123 -15.04 -10.59 10.53
CA SER A 123 -15.54 -11.89 10.97
C SER A 123 -15.22 -12.17 12.44
N LEU A 124 -13.99 -11.85 12.87
CA LEU A 124 -13.55 -12.01 14.26
C LEU A 124 -14.20 -11.00 15.22
N ALA A 125 -14.49 -9.79 14.74
CA ALA A 125 -15.18 -8.75 15.51
C ALA A 125 -16.69 -9.04 15.69
N GLY A 126 -17.23 -10.06 15.02
CA GLY A 126 -18.67 -10.37 15.05
C GLY A 126 -19.53 -9.27 14.41
N ALA A 127 -18.92 -8.36 13.62
CA ALA A 127 -19.60 -7.20 13.04
C ALA A 127 -20.54 -7.55 11.88
N GLY A 128 -20.58 -8.82 11.47
CA GLY A 128 -21.17 -9.23 10.21
C GLY A 128 -20.32 -8.75 9.03
N GLY A 129 -20.41 -9.45 7.91
CA GLY A 129 -19.66 -9.10 6.70
C GLY A 129 -20.36 -9.62 5.46
N PRO A 130 -20.02 -9.07 4.28
CA PRO A 130 -20.49 -9.65 3.03
C PRO A 130 -20.03 -11.10 2.91
N SER A 131 -20.82 -11.94 2.22
CA SER A 131 -20.41 -13.32 1.94
C SER A 131 -19.06 -13.32 1.22
N PHE A 132 -18.17 -14.26 1.58
CA PHE A 132 -16.81 -14.31 1.06
C PHE A 132 -16.74 -14.26 -0.47
N LEU A 133 -17.55 -15.08 -1.16
CA LEU A 133 -17.54 -15.13 -2.63
C LEU A 133 -18.00 -13.81 -3.28
N ALA A 134 -19.06 -13.18 -2.75
CA ALA A 134 -19.51 -11.89 -3.27
C ALA A 134 -18.43 -10.81 -3.07
N TYR A 135 -17.77 -10.78 -1.91
CA TYR A 135 -16.72 -9.80 -1.65
C TYR A 135 -15.44 -10.08 -2.43
N ALA A 136 -15.08 -11.35 -2.64
CA ALA A 136 -13.90 -11.72 -3.42
C ALA A 136 -14.00 -11.20 -4.87
N PHE A 137 -15.15 -11.36 -5.52
CA PHE A 137 -15.34 -10.94 -6.92
C PHE A 137 -15.85 -9.50 -7.09
N GLY A 138 -16.62 -8.98 -6.14
CA GLY A 138 -17.17 -7.62 -6.20
C GLY A 138 -16.33 -6.57 -5.48
N GLY A 139 -15.42 -6.98 -4.60
CA GLY A 139 -14.58 -6.10 -3.77
C GLY A 139 -13.10 -6.34 -4.01
N ILE A 140 -12.56 -7.45 -3.50
CA ILE A 140 -11.10 -7.73 -3.46
C ILE A 140 -10.47 -7.69 -4.85
N LEU A 141 -11.01 -8.47 -5.79
CA LEU A 141 -10.45 -8.56 -7.14
C LEU A 141 -10.48 -7.22 -7.89
N PRO A 142 -11.64 -6.52 -8.00
CA PRO A 142 -11.67 -5.24 -8.69
C PRO A 142 -10.86 -4.15 -7.96
N ASP A 143 -10.82 -4.15 -6.61
CA ASP A 143 -10.03 -3.19 -5.84
C ASP A 143 -8.52 -3.39 -6.09
N ALA A 144 -8.06 -4.63 -5.99
CA ALA A 144 -6.67 -4.98 -6.26
C ALA A 144 -6.26 -4.62 -7.70
N LEU A 145 -7.11 -4.89 -8.69
CA LEU A 145 -6.83 -4.56 -10.10
C LEU A 145 -6.81 -3.05 -10.34
N LEU A 146 -7.77 -2.29 -9.82
CA LEU A 146 -7.81 -0.83 -9.93
C LEU A 146 -6.51 -0.23 -9.38
N ASN A 147 -6.12 -0.65 -8.18
CA ASN A 147 -4.93 -0.15 -7.53
C ASN A 147 -3.63 -0.58 -8.23
N GLY A 148 -3.60 -1.79 -8.80
CA GLY A 148 -2.51 -2.23 -9.68
C GLY A 148 -2.35 -1.34 -10.91
N VAL A 149 -3.46 -0.99 -11.58
CA VAL A 149 -3.45 -0.07 -12.73
C VAL A 149 -2.98 1.32 -12.31
N LEU A 150 -3.50 1.86 -11.20
CA LEU A 150 -3.05 3.14 -10.66
C LEU A 150 -1.54 3.14 -10.41
N ALA A 151 -1.03 2.12 -9.72
CA ALA A 151 0.39 1.96 -9.43
C ALA A 151 1.24 1.84 -10.71
N TYR A 152 0.76 1.16 -11.75
CA TYR A 152 1.45 1.09 -13.03
C TYR A 152 1.57 2.47 -13.69
N LEU A 153 0.49 3.25 -13.68
CA LEU A 153 0.42 4.58 -14.29
C LEU A 153 1.30 5.61 -13.54
N VAL A 154 1.22 5.63 -12.21
CA VAL A 154 1.94 6.63 -11.38
C VAL A 154 3.35 6.19 -10.96
N GLY A 155 3.68 4.90 -11.09
CA GLY A 155 4.92 4.32 -10.58
C GLY A 155 6.18 5.02 -11.10
N ALA A 156 6.19 5.43 -12.37
CA ALA A 156 7.32 6.14 -12.98
C ALA A 156 7.62 7.48 -12.28
N TRP A 157 6.58 8.22 -11.92
CA TRP A 157 6.68 9.51 -11.27
C TRP A 157 7.06 9.33 -9.80
N LEU A 158 6.46 8.35 -9.13
CA LEU A 158 6.77 8.00 -7.74
C LEU A 158 8.24 7.57 -7.55
N PHE A 159 8.76 6.71 -8.43
CA PHE A 159 10.17 6.32 -8.36
C PHE A 159 11.12 7.51 -8.60
N LYS A 160 10.77 8.45 -9.48
CA LYS A 160 11.56 9.67 -9.68
C LYS A 160 11.64 10.50 -8.41
N ILE A 161 10.56 10.64 -7.64
CA ILE A 161 10.55 11.41 -6.38
C ILE A 161 11.49 10.78 -5.34
N VAL A 162 11.47 9.45 -5.22
CA VAL A 162 12.31 8.73 -4.24
C VAL A 162 13.79 8.75 -4.64
N THR A 163 14.09 8.72 -5.94
CA THR A 163 15.47 8.60 -6.47
C THR A 163 16.15 9.93 -6.78
N LYS A 164 15.45 11.07 -6.75
CA LYS A 164 16.00 12.36 -7.25
C LYS A 164 17.14 12.98 -6.42
N ASP A 165 17.68 12.30 -5.41
CA ASP A 165 18.96 12.67 -4.80
C ASP A 165 19.95 11.51 -4.86
N GLY A 166 20.84 11.55 -5.86
CA GLY A 166 22.14 10.89 -5.76
C GLY A 166 22.37 9.62 -6.60
N GLY A 167 21.82 9.51 -7.81
CA GLY A 167 22.19 8.42 -8.71
C GLY A 167 22.10 8.84 -10.16
N LYS A 168 23.22 9.30 -10.73
CA LYS A 168 23.38 9.40 -12.19
C LYS A 168 23.02 8.02 -12.79
N ALA A 169 22.03 8.03 -13.68
CA ALA A 169 21.77 6.93 -14.57
C ALA A 169 23.04 6.68 -15.40
N ALA A 170 23.53 5.44 -15.35
CA ALA A 170 24.39 4.86 -16.35
C ALA A 170 23.61 3.69 -16.96
#